data_AF-A0A6N8VJZ5-F1
#
_entry.id   AF-A0A6N8VJZ5-F1
#
_cell.length_a   1.000
_cell.length_b   1.000
_cell.length_c   1.000
_cell.angle_alpha   90.00
_cell.angle_beta   90.00
_cell.angle_gamma   90.00
#
_symmetry.space_group_name_H-M   'P 1'
#
loop_
_entity.id
_entity.type
_entity.pdbx_description
1 polymer ?
#
loop_
_entity_poly.entity_id
_entity_poly.type
_entity_poly.pdbx_seq_one_letter_code
_entity_poly.pdbx_strand_id
1 'polypeptide(L)' 'MSKEKTKLIDLSSEALSEHGHLAESISDFKVRSEQQKMAAAIAEAISTQQDLVAEAATGIGKTFAYLVPALLSGKRTIVS' A
#
# COMPACT_ATOMS: atom_id res chain seq x y z
N MET A 1 -4.56 -16.65 -8.93
CA MET A 1 -3.67 -16.37 -7.78
C MET A 1 -4.15 -17.08 -6.52
N SER A 2 -3.29 -17.30 -5.52
CA SER A 2 -3.71 -17.85 -4.21
C SER A 2 -4.50 -16.81 -3.41
N LYS A 3 -5.46 -17.24 -2.59
CA LYS A 3 -6.38 -16.38 -1.82
C LYS A 3 -5.64 -15.35 -0.94
N GLU A 4 -4.52 -15.72 -0.35
CA GLU A 4 -3.74 -14.80 0.51
C GLU A 4 -3.07 -13.66 -0.26
N LYS A 5 -2.60 -13.91 -1.49
CA LYS A 5 -2.00 -12.87 -2.34
C LYS A 5 -3.01 -11.77 -2.65
N THR A 6 -4.22 -12.18 -3.06
CA THR A 6 -5.32 -11.26 -3.36
C THR A 6 -5.73 -10.45 -2.12
N LYS A 7 -5.78 -11.10 -0.95
CA LYS A 7 -6.15 -10.43 0.31
C LYS A 7 -5.24 -9.25 0.68
N LEU A 8 -3.91 -9.38 0.58
CA LEU A 8 -3.02 -8.28 0.95
C LEU A 8 -3.13 -7.09 -0.02
N ILE A 9 -3.31 -7.36 -1.31
CA ILE A 9 -3.47 -6.33 -2.35
C ILE A 9 -4.74 -5.51 -2.09
N ASP A 10 -5.85 -6.20 -1.83
CA ASP A 10 -7.15 -5.57 -1.59
C ASP A 10 -7.11 -4.71 -0.32
N LEU A 11 -6.64 -5.28 0.81
CA LEU A 11 -6.54 -4.56 2.08
C LEU A 11 -5.63 -3.33 1.99
N SER A 12 -4.53 -3.42 1.25
CA SER A 12 -3.59 -2.30 1.10
C SER A 12 -4.18 -1.15 0.30
N SER A 13 -4.97 -1.47 -0.73
CA SER A 13 -5.66 -0.47 -1.55
C SER A 13 -6.83 0.15 -0.80
N GLU A 14 -7.61 -0.68 -0.09
CA GLU A 14 -8.77 -0.27 0.71
C GLU A 14 -8.38 0.68 1.84
N ALA A 15 -7.28 0.43 2.55
CA ALA A 15 -6.80 1.29 3.63
C ALA A 15 -6.50 2.74 3.19
N LEU A 16 -6.22 2.94 1.89
CA LEU A 16 -5.92 4.23 1.25
C LEU A 16 -7.09 4.79 0.43
N SER A 17 -8.26 4.15 0.50
CA SER A 17 -9.48 4.59 -0.17
C SER A 17 -10.17 5.75 0.57
N GLU A 18 -11.20 6.33 -0.07
CA GLU A 18 -12.02 7.39 0.52
C GLU A 18 -12.73 6.97 1.80
N HIS A 19 -12.97 5.67 1.97
CA HIS A 19 -13.58 5.08 3.16
C HIS A 19 -12.60 4.17 3.91
N GLY A 20 -11.29 4.32 3.65
CA GLY A 20 -10.25 3.54 4.29
C GLY A 20 -9.84 4.10 5.64
N HIS A 21 -9.21 3.26 6.47
CA HIS A 21 -8.78 3.64 7.82
C HIS A 21 -7.91 4.91 7.89
N LEU A 22 -7.09 5.21 6.86
CA LEU A 22 -6.32 6.45 6.84
C LEU A 22 -7.20 7.68 6.64
N ALA A 23 -8.22 7.59 5.78
CA ALA A 23 -9.17 8.67 5.55
C ALA A 23 -10.02 8.94 6.81
N GLU A 24 -10.41 7.90 7.52
CA GLU A 24 -11.15 8.00 8.79
C GLU A 24 -10.31 8.60 9.92
N SER A 25 -9.01 8.31 9.95
CA SER A 25 -8.14 8.66 11.09
C SER A 25 -7.35 9.95 10.91
N ILE A 26 -7.21 10.47 9.69
CA ILE A 26 -6.38 11.64 9.38
C ILE A 26 -7.27 12.68 8.68
N SER A 27 -7.57 13.76 9.39
CA SER A 27 -8.53 14.80 8.99
C SER A 27 -8.27 15.42 7.61
N ASP A 28 -7.01 15.52 7.17
CA ASP A 28 -6.63 16.09 5.87
C ASP A 28 -6.08 15.04 4.89
N PHE A 29 -6.41 13.76 5.09
CA PHE A 29 -6.02 12.72 4.16
C PHE A 29 -6.69 12.95 2.80
N LYS A 30 -5.87 12.98 1.75
CA LYS A 30 -6.34 13.09 0.37
C LYS A 30 -6.11 11.77 -0.35
N VAL A 31 -7.19 11.18 -0.80
CA VAL A 31 -7.19 9.98 -1.64
C VAL A 31 -6.43 10.27 -2.93
N ARG A 32 -5.50 9.38 -3.29
CA ARG A 32 -4.72 9.49 -4.51
C ARG A 32 -4.66 8.11 -5.17
N SER A 33 -5.17 8.01 -6.40
CA SER A 33 -5.18 6.75 -7.16
C SER A 33 -3.76 6.20 -7.36
N GLU A 34 -2.77 7.05 -7.62
CA GLU A 34 -1.37 6.63 -7.77
C GLU A 34 -0.78 6.03 -6.49
N GLN A 35 -1.22 6.50 -5.31
CA GLN A 35 -0.82 5.95 -4.02
C GLN A 35 -1.39 4.54 -3.82
N GLN A 36 -2.66 4.32 -4.18
CA GLN A 36 -3.31 3.01 -4.12
C GLN A 36 -2.69 2.03 -5.12
N LYS A 37 -2.42 2.46 -6.36
CA LYS A 37 -1.73 1.65 -7.36
C LYS A 37 -0.35 1.20 -6.89
N MET A 38 0.43 2.13 -6.31
CA MET A 38 1.75 1.81 -5.76
C MET A 38 1.63 0.84 -4.57
N ALA A 39 0.67 1.03 -3.67
CA ALA A 39 0.45 0.12 -2.55
C ALA A 39 0.06 -1.29 -3.02
N ALA A 40 -0.81 -1.40 -4.03
CA ALA A 40 -1.20 -2.67 -4.65
C ALA A 40 0.00 -3.39 -5.28
N ALA A 41 0.83 -2.67 -6.05
CA ALA A 41 2.03 -3.23 -6.66
C ALA A 41 3.05 -3.71 -5.61
N ILE A 42 3.25 -2.96 -4.53
CA ILE A 42 4.11 -3.34 -3.41
C ILE A 42 3.54 -4.57 -2.68
N ALA A 43 2.23 -4.60 -2.41
CA ALA A 43 1.55 -5.75 -1.81
C ALA A 43 1.72 -7.01 -2.65
N GLU A 44 1.61 -6.91 -3.97
CA GLU A 44 1.84 -8.00 -4.89
C GLU A 44 3.29 -8.49 -4.83
N ALA A 45 4.27 -7.57 -4.87
CA ALA A 45 5.69 -7.90 -4.76
C ALA A 45 6.03 -8.60 -3.44
N ILE A 46 5.50 -8.10 -2.31
CA ILE A 46 5.64 -8.73 -0.99
C ILE A 46 5.03 -10.13 -0.95
N SER A 47 3.86 -10.31 -1.58
CA SER A 47 3.12 -11.58 -1.57
C SER A 47 3.71 -12.62 -2.54
N THR A 48 4.39 -12.16 -3.58
CA THR A 48 5.05 -13.01 -4.59
C THR A 48 6.55 -13.19 -4.33
N GLN A 49 7.12 -12.49 -3.35
CA GLN A 49 8.55 -12.47 -3.04
C GLN A 49 9.38 -12.07 -4.27
N GLN A 50 8.96 -10.99 -4.93
CA GLN A 50 9.62 -10.43 -6.10
C GLN A 50 10.14 -9.02 -5.79
N ASP A 51 11.18 -8.62 -6.50
CA ASP A 51 11.67 -7.24 -6.47
C ASP A 51 10.74 -6.33 -7.28
N LEU A 52 10.54 -5.10 -6.79
CA LEU A 52 9.77 -4.07 -7.48
C LEU A 52 10.58 -2.78 -7.54
N VAL A 53 10.69 -2.22 -8.74
CA VAL A 53 11.15 -0.85 -8.95
C VAL A 53 9.94 -0.01 -9.37
N ALA A 54 9.65 1.04 -8.60
CA ALA A 54 8.53 1.93 -8.87
C ALA A 54 8.99 3.38 -8.78
N GLU A 55 8.64 4.18 -9.79
CA GLU A 55 8.85 5.62 -9.76
C GLU A 55 7.63 6.32 -9.14
N ALA A 56 7.89 7.27 -8.24
CA ALA A 56 6.85 8.02 -7.56
C ALA A 56 7.22 9.52 -7.53
N ALA A 57 6.36 10.34 -8.13
CA ALA A 57 6.48 11.80 -8.06
C ALA A 57 6.45 12.31 -6.60
N THR A 58 6.98 13.50 -6.34
CA THR A 58 6.92 14.13 -5.02
C THR A 58 5.47 14.47 -4.64
N GLY A 59 5.17 14.51 -3.34
CA GLY A 59 3.83 14.91 -2.85
C GLY A 59 2.69 13.90 -3.03
N ILE A 60 2.92 12.73 -3.66
CA ILE A 60 1.87 11.72 -3.85
C ILE A 60 1.53 10.91 -2.58
N GLY A 61 2.25 11.12 -1.47
CA GLY A 61 2.09 10.32 -0.26
C GLY A 61 2.75 8.93 -0.34
N LYS A 62 3.89 8.82 -1.04
CA LYS A 62 4.65 7.56 -1.22
C LYS A 62 4.98 6.83 0.09
N THR A 63 5.15 7.55 1.20
CA THR A 63 5.37 6.96 2.52
C THR A 63 4.26 6.00 2.93
N PHE A 64 2.99 6.41 2.84
CA PHE A 64 1.90 5.48 3.15
C PHE A 64 1.77 4.37 2.10
N ALA A 65 2.11 4.63 0.84
CA ALA A 65 2.05 3.62 -0.21
C ALA A 65 2.95 2.42 0.07
N TYR A 66 4.15 2.61 0.66
CA TYR A 66 5.00 1.49 1.07
C TYR A 66 4.75 1.00 2.51
N LEU A 67 4.32 1.88 3.44
CA LEU A 67 4.10 1.47 4.84
C LEU A 67 2.85 0.62 5.04
N VAL A 68 1.75 0.94 4.35
CA VAL A 68 0.49 0.20 4.48
C VAL A 68 0.66 -1.29 4.14
N PRO A 69 1.14 -1.67 2.93
CA PRO A 69 1.35 -3.08 2.61
C PRO A 69 2.43 -3.74 3.46
N ALA A 70 3.46 -2.99 3.89
CA ALA A 70 4.48 -3.50 4.82
C ALA A 70 3.88 -3.93 6.17
N LEU A 71 3.09 -3.05 6.81
CA LEU A 71 2.45 -3.31 8.09
C LEU A 71 1.41 -4.44 7.99
N LEU A 72 0.55 -4.38 6.97
CA LEU A 72 -0.51 -5.38 6.76
C LEU A 72 0.03 -6.76 6.38
N SER A 73 1.25 -6.85 5.85
CA SER A 73 1.89 -8.13 5.56
C SER A 73 2.18 -8.96 6.81
N GLY A 74 2.24 -8.33 7.99
CA GLY A 74 2.63 -8.98 9.25
C GLY A 74 4.08 -9.48 9.28
N LYS A 75 4.89 -9.12 8.27
CA LYS A 75 6.30 -9.51 8.17
C LYS A 75 7.19 -8.51 8.91
N ARG A 76 8.40 -8.93 9.25
CA ARG A 76 9.45 -8.00 9.68
C ARG A 76 9.91 -7.18 8.47
N THR A 77 9.72 -5.86 8.53
CA THR A 77 10.08 -4.94 7.43
C THR A 77 11.12 -3.94 7.89
N ILE A 78 12.09 -3.65 6.99
CA ILE A 78 13.04 -2.56 7.14
C ILE A 78 12.69 -1.50 6.08
N VAL A 79 12.64 -0.24 6.48
CA VAL A 79 12.47 0.92 5.60
C VAL A 79 13.73 1.77 5.74
N SER A 80 14.33 2.16 4.62
CA SER A 80 15.56 2.96 4.55
C SER A 80 15.42 4.11 3.58
#